data_AF-A0A2V4I3J3-F1
#
_entry.id   AF-A0A2V4I3J3-F1
#
_cell.length_a   1.000
_cell.length_b   1.000
_cell.length_c   1.000
_cell.angle_alpha   90.00
_cell.angle_beta   90.00
_cell.angle_gamma   90.00
#
_symmetry.space_group_name_H-M   'P 1'
#
loop_
_entity.id
_entity.type
_entity.pdbx_description
1 polymer ?
#
loop_
_entity_poly.entity_id
_entity_poly.type
_entity_poly.pdbx_seq_one_letter_code
_entity_poly.pdbx_strand_id
1 'polypeptide(L)'
;MSTIRERNKELILRAASEEFADKGFAATKTSDIAAKAGLPKPNVYYYFKSKENLYREVLESIIAPIMQASTPFNADGDPKEVLSSYIRSKIRISRDLPHASKVFASEIMHGAPHLSPRQVEQLNEQARHNIECIQRWIERGQIAHVDPHHLMFSIWAATQTYADFDWQIAVVTGKAKLADSDYDAAAETIIRLVLKGCEPEVA
;
A
#
# COMPACT_ATOMS: atom_id res chain seq x y z
N MET A 1 -18.44 16.92 9.99
CA MET A 1 -17.28 17.69 10.48
C MET A 1 -16.50 16.78 11.42
N SER A 2 -15.21 16.57 11.20
CA SER A 2 -14.36 15.77 12.08
C SER A 2 -14.25 16.44 13.45
N THR A 3 -14.42 15.68 14.53
CA THR A 3 -14.30 16.17 15.90
C THR A 3 -12.84 16.55 16.20
N ILE A 4 -12.60 17.42 17.19
CA ILE A 4 -11.22 17.75 17.64
C ILE A 4 -10.44 16.46 18.00
N ARG A 5 -11.14 15.47 18.55
CA ARG A 5 -10.58 14.16 18.90
C ARG A 5 -10.10 13.38 17.67
N GLU A 6 -10.90 13.34 16.61
CA GLU A 6 -10.54 12.65 15.35
C GLU A 6 -9.38 13.35 14.66
N ARG A 7 -9.44 14.68 14.53
CA ARG A 7 -8.33 15.48 13.99
C ARG A 7 -7.01 15.26 14.73
N ASN A 8 -7.03 15.24 16.06
CA ASN A 8 -5.81 15.00 16.84
C ASN A 8 -5.27 13.58 16.65
N LYS A 9 -6.14 12.58 16.52
CA LYS A 9 -5.73 11.21 16.19
C LYS A 9 -5.06 11.16 14.81
N GLU A 10 -5.65 11.78 13.80
CA GLU A 10 -5.09 11.84 12.44
C GLU A 10 -3.72 12.53 12.41
N LEU A 11 -3.57 13.66 13.12
CA LEU A 11 -2.29 14.36 13.23
C LEU A 11 -1.20 13.48 13.86
N ILE A 12 -1.52 12.76 14.92
CA ILE A 12 -0.58 11.83 15.57
C ILE A 12 -0.27 10.65 14.66
N LEU A 13 -1.27 10.09 13.98
CA LEU A 13 -1.08 8.95 13.09
C LEU A 13 -0.19 9.29 11.90
N ARG A 14 -0.38 10.46 11.30
CA ARG A 14 0.47 10.99 10.22
C ARG A 14 1.89 11.27 10.70
N ALA A 15 2.04 11.94 11.85
CA ALA A 15 3.36 12.18 12.42
C ALA A 15 4.09 10.86 12.74
N ALA A 16 3.35 9.86 13.22
CA ALA A 16 3.89 8.55 13.53
C ALA A 16 4.34 7.81 12.27
N SER A 17 3.54 7.80 11.19
CA SER A 17 3.94 7.13 9.94
C SER A 17 5.22 7.74 9.37
N GLU A 18 5.34 9.06 9.38
CA GLU A 18 6.56 9.75 8.95
C GLU A 18 7.77 9.38 9.82
N GLU A 19 7.65 9.48 11.16
CA GLU A 19 8.77 9.14 12.06
C GLU A 19 9.17 7.66 11.99
N PHE A 20 8.21 6.75 11.89
CA PHE A 20 8.49 5.32 11.75
C PHE A 20 9.10 4.99 10.38
N ALA A 21 8.67 5.65 9.30
CA ALA A 21 9.28 5.47 7.99
C ALA A 21 10.74 5.92 7.97
N ASP A 22 11.06 7.03 8.65
CA ASP A 22 12.40 7.63 8.64
C ASP A 22 13.37 6.92 9.58
N LYS A 23 12.91 6.52 10.78
CA LYS A 23 13.77 6.02 11.87
C LYS A 23 13.56 4.54 12.20
N GLY A 24 12.49 3.93 11.70
CA GLY A 24 12.05 2.59 12.11
C GLY A 24 11.41 2.56 13.50
N PHE A 25 10.75 1.43 13.82
CA PHE A 25 10.00 1.25 15.07
C PHE A 25 10.87 1.43 16.32
N ALA A 26 12.04 0.79 16.37
CA ALA A 26 12.88 0.74 17.56
C ALA A 26 13.42 2.13 17.96
N ALA A 27 13.96 2.89 17.01
CA ALA A 27 14.59 4.18 17.27
C ALA A 27 13.58 5.33 17.47
N THR A 28 12.34 5.17 17.01
CA THR A 28 11.30 6.20 17.14
C THR A 28 10.85 6.37 18.60
N LYS A 29 10.85 7.62 19.07
CA LYS A 29 10.34 8.03 20.39
C LYS A 29 8.97 8.68 20.26
N THR A 30 8.07 8.40 21.20
CA THR A 30 6.73 9.03 21.25
C THR A 30 6.79 10.55 21.47
N SER A 31 7.89 11.08 22.02
CA SER A 31 8.15 12.52 22.10
C SER A 31 8.33 13.16 20.72
N ASP A 32 9.03 12.47 19.81
CA ASP A 32 9.34 12.97 18.47
C ASP A 32 8.04 13.04 17.65
N ILE A 33 7.22 11.98 17.76
CA ILE A 33 5.87 11.93 17.17
C ILE A 33 5.00 13.06 17.69
N ALA A 34 4.95 13.27 19.01
CA ALA A 34 4.14 14.32 19.62
C ALA A 34 4.58 15.72 19.16
N ALA A 35 5.89 15.97 19.14
CA ALA A 35 6.46 17.22 18.66
C ALA A 35 6.11 17.46 17.19
N LYS A 36 6.25 16.46 16.33
CA LYS A 36 5.89 16.54 14.90
C LYS A 36 4.40 16.73 14.66
N ALA A 37 3.55 16.12 15.49
CA ALA A 37 2.11 16.32 15.46
C ALA A 37 1.67 17.70 16.00
N GLY A 38 2.57 18.47 16.62
CA GLY A 38 2.25 19.73 17.28
C GLY A 38 1.35 19.54 18.51
N LEU A 39 1.43 18.39 19.17
CA LEU A 39 0.57 18.02 20.30
C LEU A 39 1.40 17.65 21.55
N PRO A 40 0.88 17.87 22.77
CA PRO A 40 1.55 17.42 23.99
C PRO A 40 1.77 15.91 24.01
N LYS A 41 2.94 15.45 24.48
CA LYS A 41 3.28 14.01 24.60
C LYS A 41 2.18 13.16 25.28
N PRO A 42 1.50 13.62 26.35
CA PRO A 42 0.40 12.84 26.95
C PRO A 42 -0.74 12.50 25.97
N ASN A 43 -0.96 13.29 24.93
CA ASN A 43 -2.01 13.02 23.93
C ASN A 43 -1.74 11.73 23.15
N VAL A 44 -0.48 11.43 22.84
CA VAL A 44 -0.11 10.18 22.15
C VAL A 44 -0.55 8.96 22.97
N TYR A 45 -0.22 8.96 24.26
CA TYR A 45 -0.62 7.88 25.17
C TYR A 45 -2.14 7.89 25.46
N TYR A 46 -2.76 9.06 25.52
CA TYR A 46 -4.21 9.17 25.70
C TYR A 46 -4.97 8.46 24.57
N TYR A 47 -4.60 8.72 23.31
CA TYR A 47 -5.28 8.18 22.13
C TYR A 47 -4.87 6.75 21.78
N PHE A 48 -3.58 6.41 21.88
CA PHE A 48 -3.03 5.15 21.36
C PHE A 48 -2.51 4.19 22.42
N LYS A 49 -2.43 4.62 23.69
CA LYS A 49 -1.98 3.83 24.86
C LYS A 49 -0.50 3.42 24.88
N SER A 50 0.07 3.00 23.76
CA SER A 50 1.48 2.60 23.65
C SER A 50 2.07 2.93 22.27
N LYS A 51 3.40 2.82 22.14
CA LYS A 51 4.09 3.00 20.84
C LYS A 51 3.75 1.86 19.89
N GLU A 52 3.67 0.64 20.43
CA GLU A 52 3.32 -0.59 19.72
C GLU A 52 1.92 -0.49 19.11
N ASN A 53 0.94 0.00 19.88
CA ASN A 53 -0.42 0.19 19.39
C ASN A 53 -0.47 1.28 18.30
N LEU A 54 0.23 2.41 18.49
CA LEU A 54 0.32 3.44 17.46
C LEU A 54 0.97 2.90 16.18
N TYR A 55 2.01 2.09 16.29
CA TYR A 55 2.64 1.44 15.14
C TYR A 55 1.68 0.49 14.41
N ARG A 56 0.91 -0.33 15.15
CA ARG A 56 -0.13 -1.18 14.56
C ARG A 56 -1.23 -0.39 13.86
N GLU A 57 -1.62 0.76 14.41
CA GLU A 57 -2.59 1.66 13.76
C GLU A 57 -2.02 2.28 12.46
N VAL A 58 -0.71 2.58 12.41
CA VAL A 58 -0.05 2.98 11.17
C VAL A 58 -0.08 1.84 10.13
N LEU A 59 0.19 0.60 10.53
CA LEU A 59 0.05 -0.56 9.64
C LEU A 59 -1.40 -0.75 9.17
N GLU A 60 -2.37 -0.61 10.06
CA GLU A 60 -3.79 -0.71 9.71
C GLU A 60 -4.22 0.37 8.72
N SER A 61 -3.64 1.57 8.83
CA SER A 61 -3.93 2.69 7.93
C SER A 61 -3.60 2.42 6.46
N ILE A 62 -2.74 1.44 6.18
CA ILE A 62 -2.43 1.00 4.80
C ILE A 62 -3.13 -0.32 4.43
N ILE A 63 -3.39 -1.21 5.39
CA ILE A 63 -4.07 -2.48 5.15
C ILE A 63 -5.49 -2.23 4.63
N ALA A 64 -6.26 -1.35 5.27
CA ALA A 64 -7.62 -1.06 4.83
C ALA A 64 -7.70 -0.54 3.36
N PRO A 65 -6.87 0.43 2.94
CA PRO A 65 -6.76 0.82 1.53
C PRO A 65 -6.35 -0.32 0.59
N ILE A 66 -5.41 -1.18 0.98
CA ILE A 66 -4.99 -2.34 0.17
C ILE A 66 -6.15 -3.32 -0.05
N MET A 67 -6.94 -3.56 1.00
CA MET A 67 -8.14 -4.40 0.92
C MET A 67 -9.19 -3.75 0.01
N GLN A 68 -9.42 -2.44 0.17
CA GLN A 68 -10.35 -1.70 -0.69
C GLN A 68 -9.93 -1.71 -2.16
N ALA A 69 -8.63 -1.57 -2.45
CA ALA A 69 -8.10 -1.65 -3.80
C ALA A 69 -8.40 -3.00 -4.46
N SER A 70 -8.48 -4.09 -3.68
CA SER A 70 -8.73 -5.44 -4.17
C SER A 70 -10.21 -5.74 -4.43
N THR A 71 -11.13 -4.85 -4.05
CA THR A 71 -12.58 -5.04 -4.23
C THR A 71 -13.02 -5.35 -5.68
N PRO A 72 -12.36 -4.86 -6.75
CA PRO A 72 -12.73 -5.24 -8.12
C PRO A 72 -12.58 -6.74 -8.42
N PHE A 73 -11.75 -7.49 -7.68
CA PHE A 73 -11.64 -8.95 -7.83
C PHE A 73 -12.83 -9.72 -7.25
N ASN A 74 -13.72 -9.06 -6.50
CA ASN A 74 -14.88 -9.70 -5.86
C ASN A 74 -16.10 -9.79 -6.79
N ALA A 75 -16.04 -9.15 -7.97
CA ALA A 75 -17.10 -9.15 -8.95
C ALA A 75 -16.69 -9.94 -10.20
N ASP A 76 -17.68 -10.49 -10.91
CA ASP A 76 -17.46 -11.00 -12.26
C ASP A 76 -17.32 -9.81 -13.23
N GLY A 77 -16.08 -9.36 -13.43
CA GLY A 77 -15.73 -8.24 -14.31
C GLY A 77 -14.80 -8.63 -15.46
N ASP A 78 -14.65 -7.73 -16.43
CA ASP A 78 -13.61 -7.84 -17.47
C ASP A 78 -12.22 -7.80 -16.80
N PRO A 79 -11.35 -8.81 -17.00
CA PRO A 79 -9.99 -8.83 -16.45
C PRO A 79 -9.20 -7.54 -16.70
N LYS A 80 -9.39 -6.92 -17.87
CA LYS A 80 -8.69 -5.68 -18.23
C LYS A 80 -9.10 -4.52 -17.32
N GLU A 81 -10.39 -4.38 -17.05
CA GLU A 81 -10.92 -3.34 -16.17
C GLU A 81 -10.55 -3.60 -14.71
N VAL A 82 -10.62 -4.85 -14.26
CA VAL A 82 -10.25 -5.24 -12.90
C VAL A 82 -8.77 -4.95 -12.62
N LEU A 83 -7.86 -5.42 -13.49
CA LEU A 83 -6.42 -5.19 -13.34
C LEU A 83 -6.08 -3.69 -13.44
N SER A 84 -6.70 -2.98 -14.37
CA SER A 84 -6.47 -1.53 -14.52
C SER A 84 -6.92 -0.74 -13.28
N SER A 85 -8.10 -1.04 -12.76
CA SER A 85 -8.62 -0.42 -11.53
C SER A 85 -7.75 -0.73 -10.32
N TYR A 86 -7.29 -1.98 -10.21
CA TYR A 86 -6.39 -2.42 -9.14
C TYR A 86 -5.05 -1.66 -9.16
N ILE A 87 -4.40 -1.59 -10.32
CA ILE A 87 -3.12 -0.89 -10.50
C ILE A 87 -3.25 0.60 -10.18
N ARG A 88 -4.30 1.27 -10.68
CA ARG A 88 -4.57 2.68 -10.35
C ARG A 88 -4.77 2.90 -8.86
N SER A 89 -5.48 1.99 -8.20
CA SER A 89 -5.72 2.07 -6.75
C SER A 89 -4.42 1.89 -5.96
N LYS A 90 -3.56 0.94 -6.35
CA LYS A 90 -2.25 0.71 -5.73
C LYS A 90 -1.27 1.88 -5.93
N ILE A 91 -1.27 2.50 -7.11
CA ILE A 91 -0.48 3.72 -7.37
C ILE A 91 -0.99 4.89 -6.53
N ARG A 92 -2.31 5.07 -6.43
CA ARG A 92 -2.92 6.09 -5.57
C ARG A 92 -2.52 5.92 -4.11
N ILE A 93 -2.54 4.68 -3.61
CA ILE A 93 -2.06 4.35 -2.26
C ILE A 93 -0.59 4.78 -2.08
N SER A 94 0.26 4.48 -3.05
CA SER A 94 1.68 4.84 -2.99
C SER A 94 1.91 6.36 -2.98
N ARG A 95 1.07 7.12 -3.68
CA ARG A 95 1.08 8.59 -3.70
C ARG A 95 0.54 9.20 -2.41
N ASP A 96 -0.60 8.72 -1.94
CA ASP A 96 -1.38 9.36 -0.88
C ASP A 96 -0.91 8.92 0.52
N LEU A 97 -0.33 7.72 0.64
CA LEU A 97 0.13 7.11 1.90
C LEU A 97 1.59 6.62 1.84
N PRO A 98 2.57 7.41 1.34
CA PRO A 98 3.92 6.94 1.06
C PRO A 98 4.66 6.46 2.32
N HIS A 99 4.50 7.18 3.44
CA HIS A 99 5.14 6.81 4.70
C HIS A 99 4.55 5.53 5.30
N ALA A 100 3.23 5.35 5.22
CA ALA A 100 2.60 4.11 5.68
C ALA A 100 2.99 2.92 4.78
N SER A 101 3.15 3.12 3.46
CA SER A 101 3.71 2.12 2.55
C SER A 101 5.13 1.71 2.98
N LYS A 102 6.02 2.68 3.23
CA LYS A 102 7.39 2.42 3.71
C LYS A 102 7.42 1.64 5.02
N VAL A 103 6.57 2.02 5.99
CA VAL A 103 6.46 1.32 7.27
C VAL A 103 6.00 -0.12 7.05
N PHE A 104 4.99 -0.34 6.20
CA PHE A 104 4.52 -1.68 5.86
C PHE A 104 5.56 -2.50 5.12
N ALA A 105 6.25 -1.94 4.13
CA ALA A 105 7.33 -2.61 3.42
C ALA A 105 8.46 -3.03 4.39
N SER A 106 8.89 -2.12 5.27
CA SER A 106 9.85 -2.42 6.34
C SER A 106 9.34 -3.54 7.25
N GLU A 107 8.07 -3.51 7.66
CA GLU A 107 7.46 -4.54 8.48
C GLU A 107 7.51 -5.92 7.81
N ILE A 108 7.15 -6.00 6.52
CA ILE A 108 7.23 -7.23 5.73
C ILE A 108 8.68 -7.72 5.58
N MET A 109 9.64 -6.83 5.32
CA MET A 109 11.07 -7.17 5.21
C MET A 109 11.64 -7.81 6.49
N HIS A 110 11.07 -7.51 7.65
CA HIS A 110 11.48 -8.08 8.93
C HIS A 110 10.63 -9.27 9.37
N GLY A 111 9.79 -9.83 8.49
CA GLY A 111 8.95 -10.99 8.80
C GLY A 111 7.65 -10.66 9.52
N ALA A 112 7.19 -9.41 9.45
CA ALA A 112 5.93 -8.91 9.99
C ALA A 112 5.67 -9.15 11.51
N PRO A 113 6.64 -8.92 12.41
CA PRO A 113 6.52 -9.23 13.84
C PRO A 113 5.40 -8.48 14.60
N HIS A 114 4.93 -7.35 14.10
CA HIS A 114 3.92 -6.50 14.72
C HIS A 114 2.53 -6.63 14.09
N LEU A 115 2.41 -7.26 12.92
CA LEU A 115 1.11 -7.61 12.37
C LEU A 115 0.45 -8.65 13.28
N SER A 116 -0.83 -8.42 13.59
CA SER A 116 -1.61 -9.41 14.33
C SER A 116 -1.89 -10.63 13.46
N PRO A 117 -2.10 -11.82 14.06
CA PRO A 117 -2.47 -13.03 13.30
C PRO A 117 -3.67 -12.82 12.37
N ARG A 118 -4.65 -12.02 12.83
CA ARG A 118 -5.83 -11.65 12.03
C ARG A 118 -5.48 -10.81 10.80
N GLN A 119 -4.57 -9.84 10.94
CA GLN A 119 -4.14 -9.01 9.80
C GLN A 119 -3.36 -9.86 8.79
N VAL A 120 -2.50 -10.76 9.26
CA VAL A 120 -1.77 -11.71 8.39
C VAL A 120 -2.74 -12.61 7.64
N GLU A 121 -3.71 -13.20 8.34
CA GLU A 121 -4.76 -14.04 7.75
C GLU A 121 -5.56 -13.26 6.69
N GLN A 122 -6.02 -12.06 7.02
CA GLN A 122 -6.79 -11.21 6.11
C GLN A 122 -6.02 -10.86 4.82
N LEU A 123 -4.73 -10.50 4.93
CA LEU A 123 -3.89 -10.21 3.77
C LEU A 123 -3.68 -11.47 2.91
N ASN A 124 -3.46 -12.62 3.54
CA ASN A 124 -3.27 -13.90 2.84
C ASN A 124 -4.55 -14.38 2.15
N GLU A 125 -5.71 -14.25 2.79
CA GLU A 125 -7.00 -14.57 2.19
C GLU A 125 -7.29 -13.68 0.97
N GLN A 126 -7.05 -12.38 1.08
CA GLN A 126 -7.24 -11.46 -0.04
C GLN A 126 -6.29 -11.78 -1.20
N ALA A 127 -5.02 -12.08 -0.91
CA ALA A 127 -4.07 -12.47 -1.94
C ALA A 127 -4.51 -13.75 -2.65
N ARG A 128 -4.93 -14.77 -1.89
CA ARG A 128 -5.42 -16.04 -2.42
C ARG A 128 -6.64 -15.84 -3.32
N HIS A 129 -7.62 -15.04 -2.87
CA HIS A 129 -8.81 -14.71 -3.66
C HIS A 129 -8.47 -14.04 -4.99
N ASN A 130 -7.56 -13.06 -4.97
CA ASN A 130 -7.14 -12.38 -6.20
C ASN A 130 -6.43 -13.34 -7.16
N ILE A 131 -5.58 -14.24 -6.64
CA ILE A 131 -4.87 -15.27 -7.41
C ILE A 131 -5.86 -16.26 -8.03
N GLU A 132 -6.84 -16.75 -7.26
CA GLU A 132 -7.90 -17.64 -7.76
C GLU A 132 -8.77 -16.97 -8.84
N CYS A 133 -9.01 -15.66 -8.72
CA CYS A 133 -9.71 -14.89 -9.74
C CYS A 133 -8.91 -14.86 -11.06
N ILE A 134 -7.60 -14.56 -11.00
CA ILE A 134 -6.70 -14.58 -12.16
C ILE A 134 -6.63 -15.98 -12.77
N GLN A 135 -6.50 -17.02 -11.95
CA GLN A 135 -6.49 -18.41 -12.39
C GLN A 135 -7.76 -18.77 -13.20
N ARG A 136 -8.94 -18.35 -12.72
CA ARG A 136 -10.20 -18.56 -13.45
C ARG A 136 -10.24 -17.82 -14.79
N TRP A 137 -9.65 -16.63 -14.89
CA TRP A 137 -9.56 -15.91 -16.16
C TRP A 137 -8.63 -16.62 -17.17
N ILE A 138 -7.54 -17.21 -16.69
CA ILE A 138 -6.63 -18.04 -17.51
C ILE A 138 -7.37 -19.27 -18.04
N GLU A 139 -8.06 -20.01 -17.16
CA GLU A 139 -8.83 -21.21 -17.53
C GLU A 139 -9.94 -20.92 -18.55
N ARG A 140 -10.52 -19.72 -18.51
CA ARG A 140 -11.54 -19.25 -19.45
C ARG A 140 -10.96 -18.64 -20.74
N GLY A 141 -9.63 -18.58 -20.88
CA GLY A 141 -8.96 -17.97 -22.03
C GLY A 141 -9.17 -16.45 -22.14
N GLN A 142 -9.52 -15.78 -21.04
CA GLN A 142 -9.75 -14.33 -21.03
C GLN A 142 -8.45 -13.52 -20.91
N ILE A 143 -7.39 -14.15 -20.40
CA ILE A 143 -6.00 -13.64 -20.37
C ILE A 143 -5.03 -14.76 -20.74
N ALA A 144 -3.80 -14.39 -21.13
CA ALA A 144 -2.70 -15.33 -21.44
C ALA A 144 -2.38 -16.28 -20.28
N HIS A 145 -1.74 -17.41 -20.60
CA HIS A 145 -1.28 -18.38 -19.61
C HIS A 145 -0.02 -17.91 -18.88
N VAL A 146 -0.18 -16.97 -17.96
CA VAL A 146 0.86 -16.48 -17.05
C VAL A 146 0.74 -17.13 -15.67
N ASP A 147 1.82 -17.18 -14.89
CA ASP A 147 1.72 -17.59 -13.49
C ASP A 147 1.00 -16.49 -12.67
N PRO A 148 -0.12 -16.79 -12.00
CA PRO A 148 -0.92 -15.78 -11.31
C PRO A 148 -0.24 -15.20 -10.06
N HIS A 149 0.66 -15.95 -9.40
CA HIS A 149 1.43 -15.45 -8.27
C HIS A 149 2.45 -14.42 -8.74
N HIS A 150 3.21 -14.74 -9.79
CA HIS A 150 4.22 -13.83 -10.32
C HIS A 150 3.62 -12.59 -10.97
N LEU A 151 2.44 -12.69 -11.58
CA LEU A 151 1.68 -11.51 -12.03
C LEU A 151 1.35 -10.60 -10.83
N MET A 152 0.83 -11.17 -9.75
CA MET A 152 0.47 -10.41 -8.55
C MET A 152 1.69 -9.75 -7.90
N PHE A 153 2.79 -10.48 -7.72
CA PHE A 153 4.04 -9.94 -7.16
C PHE A 153 4.62 -8.83 -8.03
N SER A 154 4.56 -8.98 -9.36
CA SER A 154 5.03 -7.95 -10.30
C SER A 154 4.20 -6.67 -10.18
N ILE A 155 2.88 -6.76 -10.07
CA ILE A 155 2.00 -5.61 -9.85
C ILE A 155 2.32 -4.93 -8.51
N TRP A 156 2.48 -5.70 -7.43
CA TRP A 156 2.81 -5.16 -6.11
C TRP A 156 4.15 -4.41 -6.13
N ALA A 157 5.20 -5.06 -6.63
CA ALA A 157 6.53 -4.46 -6.74
C ALA A 157 6.52 -3.20 -7.61
N ALA A 158 5.91 -3.27 -8.80
CA ALA A 158 5.90 -2.16 -9.75
C ALA A 158 5.09 -0.96 -9.25
N THR A 159 4.09 -1.16 -8.39
CA THR A 159 3.27 -0.06 -7.86
C THR A 159 3.85 0.52 -6.57
N GLN A 160 4.29 -0.33 -5.63
CA GLN A 160 4.80 0.11 -4.32
C GLN A 160 6.14 0.83 -4.41
N THR A 161 6.94 0.56 -5.45
CA THR A 161 8.25 1.21 -5.65
C THR A 161 8.17 2.74 -5.65
N TYR A 162 7.05 3.31 -6.10
CA TYR A 162 6.82 4.76 -6.14
C TYR A 162 6.61 5.41 -4.77
N ALA A 163 6.41 4.60 -3.72
CA ALA A 163 6.49 5.03 -2.34
C ALA A 163 7.81 4.58 -1.71
N ASP A 164 8.12 3.29 -1.81
CA ASP A 164 9.19 2.65 -1.03
C ASP A 164 10.58 3.13 -1.46
N PHE A 165 10.75 3.42 -2.76
CA PHE A 165 11.99 3.90 -3.38
C PHE A 165 11.82 5.31 -3.97
N ASP A 166 10.94 6.15 -3.38
CA ASP A 166 10.63 7.49 -3.86
C ASP A 166 11.87 8.38 -4.12
N TRP A 167 12.89 8.29 -3.27
CA TRP A 167 14.17 8.99 -3.46
C TRP A 167 14.87 8.56 -4.75
N GLN A 168 14.95 7.25 -5.01
CA GLN A 168 15.58 6.72 -6.23
C GLN A 168 14.81 7.18 -7.47
N ILE A 169 13.48 7.07 -7.45
CA ILE A 169 12.65 7.48 -8.58
C ILE A 169 12.79 8.99 -8.83
N ALA A 170 12.78 9.81 -7.78
CA ALA A 170 12.98 11.26 -7.89
C ALA A 170 14.35 11.59 -8.49
N VAL A 171 15.44 10.98 -8.01
CA VAL A 171 16.79 11.21 -8.51
C VAL A 171 16.94 10.78 -9.98
N VAL A 172 16.46 9.58 -10.35
CA VAL A 172 16.56 9.08 -11.73
C VAL A 172 15.75 9.92 -12.71
N THR A 173 14.63 10.50 -12.26
CA THR A 173 13.79 11.38 -13.08
C THR A 173 14.23 12.85 -13.05
N GLY A 174 15.32 13.17 -12.33
CA GLY A 174 15.84 14.54 -12.22
C GLY A 174 14.94 15.49 -11.43
N LYS A 175 14.14 14.96 -10.49
CA LYS A 175 13.15 15.70 -9.70
C LYS A 175 13.52 15.72 -8.22
N ALA A 176 13.12 16.78 -7.52
CA ALA A 176 13.20 16.83 -6.06
C ALA A 176 12.12 15.95 -5.40
N LYS A 177 10.94 15.88 -6.03
CA LYS A 177 9.80 15.06 -5.61
C LYS A 177 8.93 14.77 -6.83
N LEU A 178 8.26 13.61 -6.83
CA LEU A 178 7.24 13.26 -7.81
C LEU A 178 6.01 14.18 -7.74
N ALA A 179 5.48 14.55 -8.90
CA ALA A 179 4.20 15.23 -9.06
C ALA A 179 3.07 14.23 -9.35
N ASP A 180 1.81 14.64 -9.22
CA ASP A 180 0.66 13.77 -9.50
C ASP A 180 0.70 13.14 -10.89
N SER A 181 1.14 13.91 -11.91
CA SER A 181 1.30 13.43 -13.27
C SER A 181 2.33 12.30 -13.42
N ASP A 182 3.30 12.21 -12.51
CA ASP A 182 4.28 11.11 -12.52
C ASP A 182 3.64 9.79 -12.08
N TYR A 183 2.75 9.85 -11.08
CA TYR A 183 1.98 8.69 -10.64
C TYR A 183 0.98 8.26 -11.72
N ASP A 184 0.33 9.22 -12.40
CA ASP A 184 -0.57 8.90 -13.52
C ASP A 184 0.19 8.21 -14.67
N ALA A 185 1.33 8.76 -15.08
CA ALA A 185 2.18 8.17 -16.12
C ALA A 185 2.73 6.78 -15.72
N ALA A 186 3.05 6.58 -14.45
CA ALA A 186 3.45 5.29 -13.89
C ALA A 186 2.30 4.27 -13.99
N ALA A 187 1.09 4.65 -13.57
CA ALA A 187 -0.09 3.79 -13.65
C ALA A 187 -0.37 3.39 -15.11
N GLU A 188 -0.38 4.34 -16.04
CA GLU A 188 -0.58 4.07 -17.47
C GLU A 188 0.47 3.11 -18.03
N THR A 189 1.73 3.32 -17.67
CA THR A 189 2.84 2.45 -18.10
C THR A 189 2.68 1.03 -17.57
N ILE A 190 2.41 0.86 -16.27
CA ILE A 190 2.24 -0.45 -15.64
C ILE A 190 1.00 -1.16 -16.19
N ILE A 191 -0.12 -0.46 -16.35
CA ILE A 191 -1.34 -1.01 -16.96
C ILE A 191 -1.02 -1.51 -18.36
N ARG A 192 -0.35 -0.69 -19.19
CA ARG A 192 0.03 -1.11 -20.54
C ARG A 192 0.88 -2.37 -20.53
N LEU A 193 1.91 -2.44 -19.68
CA LEU A 193 2.80 -3.61 -19.58
C LEU A 193 2.05 -4.86 -19.13
N VAL A 194 1.22 -4.75 -18.08
CA VAL A 194 0.43 -5.85 -17.54
C VAL A 194 -0.60 -6.33 -18.56
N LEU A 195 -1.41 -5.44 -19.11
CA LEU A 195 -2.45 -5.82 -20.06
C LEU A 195 -1.87 -6.44 -21.32
N LYS A 196 -0.76 -5.90 -21.85
CA LYS A 196 -0.09 -6.49 -23.01
C LYS A 196 0.56 -7.83 -22.71
N GLY A 197 1.14 -8.00 -21.53
CA GLY A 197 1.68 -9.30 -21.08
C GLY A 197 0.60 -10.36 -20.82
N CYS A 198 -0.65 -9.93 -20.60
CA CYS A 198 -1.80 -10.79 -20.35
C CYS A 198 -2.73 -10.93 -21.56
N GLU A 199 -2.39 -10.41 -22.74
CA GLU A 199 -3.23 -10.56 -23.93
C GLU A 199 -3.36 -12.05 -24.31
N PRO A 200 -4.58 -12.61 -24.44
CA PRO A 200 -4.76 -13.99 -24.85
C PRO A 200 -3.98 -14.30 -26.13
N GLU A 201 -3.34 -15.46 -26.17
CA GLU A 201 -2.68 -15.93 -27.39
C GLU A 201 -3.74 -16.07 -28.49
N VAL A 202 -3.49 -15.44 -29.64
CA VAL A 202 -4.37 -15.57 -30.80
C VAL A 202 -4.24 -17.01 -31.28
N ALA A 203 -5.37 -17.74 -31.31
CA ALA A 203 -5.47 -19.07 -31.87
C ALA A 203 -5.12 -19.10 -33.37
#